data_AF-A0A350I565-F1
#
_entry.id   AF-A0A350I565-F1
#
_cell.length_a   1.000
_cell.length_b   1.000
_cell.length_c   1.000
_cell.angle_alpha   90.00
_cell.angle_beta   90.00
_cell.angle_gamma   90.00
#
_symmetry.space_group_name_H-M   'P 1'
#
loop_
_entity.id
_entity.type
_entity.pdbx_description
1 polymer ?
#
loop_
_entity_poly.entity_id
_entity_poly.type
_entity_poly.pdbx_seq_one_letter_code
_entity_poly.pdbx_strand_id
1 'polypeptide(L)'
;AFRYDGDDPAVYKRSFQIKSKDKPEAWDALIDLARTLDQAPLDQLETALESRLDVDSYLKFLALDNVLVSGDGFWTRGADYTLYLHPNGKFHFVPYDMNEFFSFRGGMRGKRRGPGGPGGPDGNG
;
A
#
# COMPACT_ATOMS: atom_id res chain seq x y z
N ALA A 1 -3.98 -4.96 0.12
CA ALA A 1 -4.43 -3.59 0.41
C ALA A 1 -4.83 -3.49 1.88
N PHE A 2 -4.56 -2.35 2.52
CA PHE A 2 -4.90 -2.08 3.92
C PHE A 2 -6.42 -2.09 4.11
N ARG A 3 -6.95 -3.01 4.94
CA ARG A 3 -8.39 -3.16 5.21
C ARG A 3 -8.61 -3.75 6.60
N TYR A 4 -9.82 -3.60 7.13
CA TYR A 4 -10.23 -4.26 8.36
C TYR A 4 -10.60 -5.72 8.09
N ASP A 5 -9.92 -6.66 8.76
CA ASP A 5 -10.15 -8.11 8.65
C ASP A 5 -10.48 -8.74 10.02
N GLY A 6 -11.11 -7.95 10.91
CA GLY A 6 -11.45 -8.34 12.27
C GLY A 6 -10.37 -7.97 13.30
N ASP A 7 -10.51 -8.56 14.49
CA ASP A 7 -9.76 -8.14 15.69
C ASP A 7 -8.60 -9.06 16.07
N ASP A 8 -8.35 -10.11 15.29
CA ASP A 8 -7.27 -11.06 15.55
C ASP A 8 -5.94 -10.57 14.93
N PRO A 9 -4.92 -10.23 15.74
CA PRO A 9 -3.60 -9.85 15.22
C PRO A 9 -2.96 -10.88 14.31
N ALA A 10 -3.29 -12.18 14.45
CA ALA A 10 -2.76 -13.23 13.60
C ALA A 10 -3.15 -13.07 12.13
N VAL A 11 -4.26 -12.39 11.82
CA VAL A 11 -4.68 -12.07 10.46
C VAL A 11 -3.73 -11.03 9.85
N TYR A 12 -3.45 -9.95 10.58
CA TYR A 12 -2.58 -8.85 10.13
C TYR A 12 -1.12 -9.27 10.01
N LYS A 13 -0.64 -10.20 10.86
CA LYS A 13 0.71 -10.77 10.78
C LYS A 13 1.02 -11.49 9.46
N ARG A 14 0.01 -11.81 8.65
CA ARG A 14 0.20 -12.40 7.31
C ARG A 14 0.56 -11.35 6.25
N SER A 15 0.25 -10.09 6.50
CA SER A 15 0.42 -8.99 5.54
C SER A 15 1.38 -7.91 6.03
N PHE A 16 1.56 -7.78 7.34
CA PHE A 16 2.44 -6.80 7.96
C PHE A 16 3.56 -7.47 8.74
N GLN A 17 4.71 -6.81 8.74
CA GLN A 17 5.86 -7.19 9.54
C GLN A 17 6.29 -5.99 10.39
N ILE A 18 6.39 -6.17 11.70
CA ILE A 18 7.01 -5.17 12.57
C ILE A 18 8.52 -5.18 12.35
N LYS A 19 9.08 -4.01 12.03
CA LYS A 19 10.53 -3.80 11.86
C LYS A 19 11.22 -3.34 13.16
N SER A 20 10.46 -2.96 14.17
CA SER A 20 10.93 -2.56 15.50
C SER A 20 10.71 -3.66 16.54
N LYS A 21 10.63 -3.31 17.83
CA LYS A 21 10.19 -4.24 18.88
C LYS A 21 8.75 -4.67 18.61
N ASP A 22 8.52 -5.98 18.53
CA ASP A 22 7.18 -6.58 18.42
C ASP A 22 6.45 -6.43 19.76
N LYS A 23 5.39 -5.62 19.74
CA LYS A 23 4.64 -5.20 20.92
C LYS A 23 3.15 -5.38 20.61
N PRO A 24 2.35 -6.01 21.49
CA PRO A 24 0.91 -6.17 21.28
C PRO A 24 0.20 -4.86 20.94
N GLU A 25 0.60 -3.77 21.58
CA GLU A 25 -0.03 -2.45 21.41
C GLU A 25 0.13 -1.89 19.99
N ALA A 26 1.18 -2.28 19.27
CA ALA A 26 1.37 -1.88 17.88
C ALA A 26 0.37 -2.57 16.94
N TRP A 27 0.04 -3.83 17.23
CA TRP A 27 -0.99 -4.56 16.50
C TRP A 27 -2.38 -4.02 16.81
N ASP A 28 -2.66 -3.73 18.09
CA ASP A 28 -3.94 -3.15 18.50
C ASP A 28 -4.19 -1.80 17.83
N ALA A 29 -3.17 -0.93 17.78
CA ALA A 29 -3.25 0.35 17.08
C ALA A 29 -3.49 0.18 15.58
N LEU A 30 -2.82 -0.79 14.94
CA LEU A 30 -3.01 -1.08 13.52
C LEU A 30 -4.44 -1.53 13.20
N ILE A 31 -4.98 -2.41 14.04
CA ILE A 31 -6.36 -2.93 13.94
C ILE A 31 -7.35 -1.79 14.16
N ASP A 32 -7.13 -0.96 15.18
CA ASP A 32 -8.01 0.17 15.50
C ASP A 32 -8.04 1.21 14.36
N LEU A 33 -6.90 1.49 13.72
CA LEU A 33 -6.87 2.33 12.51
C LEU A 33 -7.67 1.68 11.37
N ALA A 34 -7.46 0.39 11.09
CA ALA A 34 -8.17 -0.32 10.03
C ALA A 34 -9.68 -0.32 10.27
N ARG A 35 -10.11 -0.62 11.49
CA ARG A 35 -11.52 -0.61 11.90
C ARG A 35 -12.13 0.79 11.77
N THR A 36 -11.41 1.83 12.18
CA THR A 36 -11.90 3.22 12.10
C THR A 36 -12.13 3.63 10.65
N LEU A 37 -11.19 3.31 9.75
CA LEU A 37 -11.32 3.61 8.32
C LEU A 37 -12.48 2.85 7.65
N ASP A 38 -12.80 1.65 8.13
CA ASP A 38 -13.85 0.79 7.57
C ASP A 38 -15.25 1.11 8.12
N GLN A 39 -15.35 1.42 9.41
CA GLN A 39 -16.63 1.43 10.14
C GLN A 39 -17.09 2.81 10.61
N ALA A 40 -16.21 3.80 10.69
CA ALA A 40 -16.63 5.12 11.14
C ALA A 40 -17.60 5.77 10.13
N PRO A 41 -18.70 6.41 10.57
CA PRO A 41 -19.56 7.19 9.70
C PRO A 41 -18.77 8.26 8.96
N LEU A 42 -19.07 8.47 7.67
CA LEU A 42 -18.29 9.37 6.81
C LEU A 42 -18.24 10.81 7.34
N ASP A 43 -19.32 11.30 7.93
CA ASP A 43 -19.44 12.62 8.55
C ASP A 43 -18.65 12.77 9.87
N GLN A 44 -18.18 11.66 10.43
CA GLN A 44 -17.40 11.60 11.67
C GLN A 44 -15.98 11.06 11.46
N LEU A 45 -15.67 10.60 10.24
CA LEU A 45 -14.44 9.88 9.92
C LEU A 45 -13.20 10.73 10.21
N GLU A 46 -13.21 12.01 9.83
CA GLU A 46 -12.08 12.91 10.07
C GLU A 46 -11.75 13.01 11.57
N THR A 47 -12.76 13.33 12.39
CA THR A 47 -12.61 13.41 13.84
C THR A 47 -12.21 12.06 14.46
N ALA A 48 -12.75 10.95 13.96
CA ALA A 48 -12.37 9.61 14.43
C ALA A 48 -10.90 9.29 14.12
N LEU A 49 -10.34 9.83 13.04
CA LEU A 49 -8.95 9.62 12.64
C LEU A 49 -7.94 10.54 13.33
N GLU A 50 -8.36 11.68 13.89
CA GLU A 50 -7.47 12.71 14.45
C GLU A 50 -6.43 12.16 15.44
N SER A 51 -6.80 11.18 16.28
CA SER A 51 -5.92 10.58 17.27
C SER A 51 -5.14 9.36 16.78
N ARG A 52 -5.39 8.91 15.55
CA ARG A 52 -4.90 7.62 15.00
C ARG A 52 -4.01 7.80 13.78
N LEU A 53 -4.25 8.82 12.98
CA LEU A 53 -3.60 9.05 11.70
C LEU A 53 -3.21 10.52 11.59
N ASP A 54 -1.99 10.79 11.13
CA ASP A 54 -1.66 12.11 10.61
C ASP A 54 -2.29 12.26 9.22
N VAL A 55 -3.53 12.75 9.21
CA VAL A 55 -4.37 12.87 8.01
C VAL A 55 -3.70 13.74 6.95
N ASP A 56 -3.08 14.86 7.33
CA ASP A 56 -2.40 15.76 6.40
C ASP A 56 -1.22 15.07 5.71
N SER A 57 -0.37 14.39 6.49
CA SER A 57 0.73 13.59 5.93
C SER A 57 0.23 12.44 5.05
N TYR A 58 -0.87 11.79 5.42
CA TYR A 58 -1.47 10.71 4.63
C TYR A 58 -2.04 11.19 3.29
N LEU A 59 -2.74 12.33 3.26
CA LEU A 59 -3.24 12.90 2.02
C LEU A 59 -2.10 13.30 1.07
N LYS A 60 -0.99 13.81 1.61
CA LYS A 60 0.23 14.07 0.82
C LYS A 60 0.84 12.79 0.26
N PHE A 61 0.89 11.72 1.06
CA PHE A 61 1.32 10.40 0.60
C PHE A 61 0.47 9.90 -0.59
N LEU A 62 -0.86 9.97 -0.49
CA LEU A 62 -1.77 9.58 -1.57
C LEU A 62 -1.61 10.46 -2.81
N ALA A 63 -1.43 11.76 -2.64
CA ALA A 63 -1.19 12.68 -3.74
C ALA A 63 0.11 12.33 -4.49
N LEU A 64 1.18 11.98 -3.77
CA LEU A 64 2.44 11.56 -4.36
C LEU A 64 2.34 10.23 -5.10
N ASP A 65 1.68 9.21 -4.53
CA ASP A 65 1.45 7.91 -5.17
C ASP A 65 0.72 8.07 -6.53
N ASN A 66 -0.28 8.96 -6.56
CA ASN A 66 -1.03 9.28 -7.77
C ASN A 66 -0.22 10.10 -8.79
N VAL A 67 0.42 11.20 -8.37
CA VAL A 67 1.15 12.10 -9.29
C VAL A 67 2.37 11.42 -9.88
N LEU A 68 3.03 10.56 -9.11
CA LEU A 68 4.24 9.87 -9.53
C LEU A 68 3.92 8.56 -10.24
N VAL A 69 2.64 8.23 -10.46
CA VAL A 69 2.17 7.08 -11.24
C VAL A 69 2.86 5.80 -10.79
N SER A 70 2.74 5.48 -9.49
CA SER A 70 3.35 4.27 -8.94
C SER A 70 2.70 3.01 -9.53
N GLY A 71 3.48 2.27 -10.32
CA GLY A 71 2.99 1.08 -11.04
C GLY A 71 2.54 -0.07 -10.12
N ASP A 72 3.09 -0.16 -8.92
CA ASP A 72 2.76 -1.16 -7.89
C ASP A 72 2.63 -0.62 -6.45
N GLY A 73 2.53 0.70 -6.30
CA GLY A 73 2.32 1.37 -5.03
C GLY A 73 0.96 1.15 -4.36
N PHE A 74 0.60 2.12 -3.53
CA PHE A 74 -0.54 1.99 -2.63
C PHE A 74 -1.85 1.83 -3.40
N TRP A 75 -2.07 2.64 -4.43
CA TRP A 75 -3.31 2.61 -5.21
C TRP A 75 -3.45 1.34 -6.07
N THR A 76 -2.36 0.84 -6.63
CA THR A 76 -2.39 -0.22 -7.65
C THR A 76 -2.30 -1.63 -7.07
N ARG A 77 -1.49 -1.85 -6.03
CA ARG A 77 -1.35 -3.17 -5.38
C ARG A 77 -1.55 -3.13 -3.87
N GLY A 78 -1.66 -1.94 -3.27
CA GLY A 78 -1.72 -1.80 -1.81
C GLY A 78 -0.42 -2.27 -1.15
N ALA A 79 0.71 -2.00 -1.81
CA ALA A 79 2.08 -2.33 -1.40
C ALA A 79 2.96 -1.06 -1.35
N ASP A 80 4.25 -1.23 -1.08
CA ASP A 80 5.29 -0.19 -1.18
C ASP A 80 5.10 1.03 -0.26
N TYR A 81 4.69 0.72 0.97
CA TYR A 81 4.70 1.66 2.08
C TYR A 81 5.14 0.98 3.37
N THR A 82 5.62 1.79 4.31
CA THR A 82 5.80 1.42 5.70
C THR A 82 4.91 2.30 6.56
N LEU A 83 4.40 1.73 7.65
CA LEU A 83 3.65 2.45 8.67
C LEU A 83 4.57 2.76 9.85
N TYR A 84 4.65 4.03 10.22
CA TYR A 84 5.35 4.46 11.42
C TYR A 84 4.33 4.92 12.46
N LEU A 85 4.26 4.20 13.59
CA LEU A 85 3.49 4.62 14.75
C LEU A 85 4.34 5.59 15.59
N HIS A 86 4.03 6.88 15.49
CA HIS A 86 4.74 7.93 16.23
C HIS A 86 4.37 7.88 17.73
N PRO A 87 5.25 8.30 18.66
CA PRO A 87 4.97 8.31 20.10
C PRO A 87 3.73 9.10 20.55
N ASN A 88 3.14 9.93 19.68
CA ASN A 88 1.88 10.62 19.93
C ASN A 88 0.63 9.76 19.62
N GLY A 89 0.82 8.49 19.24
CA GLY A 89 -0.26 7.56 18.90
C GLY A 89 -0.72 7.59 17.45
N LYS A 90 -0.17 8.47 16.61
CA LYS A 90 -0.58 8.61 15.21
C LYS A 90 0.30 7.79 14.27
N PHE A 91 -0.33 7.15 13.29
CA PHE A 91 0.36 6.56 12.16
C PHE A 91 0.77 7.63 11.14
N HIS A 92 1.96 7.44 10.58
CA HIS A 92 2.48 8.15 9.42
C HIS A 92 2.77 7.13 8.33
N PHE A 93 2.26 7.38 7.12
CA PHE A 93 2.56 6.57 5.95
C PHE A 93 3.86 7.06 5.32
N VAL A 94 4.79 6.16 5.14
CA VAL A 94 6.10 6.44 4.55
C VAL A 94 6.22 5.61 3.28
N PRO A 95 6.48 6.25 2.12
CA PRO A 95 6.71 5.49 0.90
C PRO A 95 7.91 4.56 1.02
N TYR A 96 7.84 3.40 0.38
CA TYR A 96 8.90 2.39 0.35
C TYR A 96 9.08 1.89 -1.08
N ASP A 97 10.26 1.35 -1.42
CA ASP A 97 10.56 0.69 -2.71
C ASP A 97 9.97 1.36 -3.97
N MET A 98 10.29 2.64 -4.17
CA MET A 98 9.70 3.53 -5.18
C MET A 98 10.27 3.31 -6.60
N ASN A 99 10.60 2.07 -6.95
CA ASN A 99 11.36 1.73 -8.16
C ASN A 99 10.50 1.77 -9.45
N GLU A 100 9.18 1.64 -9.33
CA GLU A 100 8.19 1.76 -10.41
C GLU A 100 7.53 3.15 -10.46
N PHE A 101 8.15 4.16 -9.84
CA PHE A 101 7.70 5.54 -10.00
C PHE A 101 7.95 6.02 -11.42
N PHE A 102 7.03 6.85 -11.91
CA PHE A 102 6.93 7.31 -13.30
C PHE A 102 6.69 6.17 -14.31
N SER A 103 6.29 4.98 -13.83
CA SER A 103 5.96 3.83 -14.66
C SER A 103 4.46 3.85 -14.99
N PHE A 104 4.11 4.44 -16.13
CA PHE A 104 2.74 4.51 -16.65
C PHE A 104 2.06 3.15 -16.90
N ARG A 105 2.76 2.03 -16.65
CA ARG A 105 2.26 0.68 -16.78
C ARG A 105 2.76 -0.17 -15.62
N GLY A 106 1.94 -0.33 -14.60
CA GLY A 106 2.10 -1.40 -13.60
C GLY A 106 2.41 -2.72 -14.32
N GLY A 107 3.66 -3.14 -14.23
CA GLY A 107 4.22 -4.37 -14.76
C GLY A 107 3.61 -4.90 -16.06
N MET A 108 4.02 -4.37 -17.22
CA MET A 108 4.03 -5.21 -18.42
C MET A 108 5.20 -6.21 -18.33
N ARG A 109 5.17 -7.12 -17.34
CA ARG A 109 5.85 -8.42 -17.44
C ARG A 109 5.05 -9.29 -18.41
N GLY A 110 5.05 -8.85 -19.67
CA GLY A 110 4.18 -9.39 -20.71
C GLY A 110 4.78 -9.10 -22.07
N LYS A 111 5.75 -9.95 -22.44
CA LYS A 111 6.32 -10.09 -23.79
C LYS A 111 7.01 -8.83 -24.32
N ARG A 112 8.33 -8.77 -24.14
CA ARG A 112 9.22 -8.30 -25.22
C ARG A 112 8.98 -9.24 -26.42
N ARG A 113 7.90 -9.02 -27.17
CA ARG A 113 7.90 -9.31 -28.61
C ARG A 113 8.86 -8.29 -29.18
N GLY A 114 10.14 -8.64 -29.16
CA GLY A 114 11.08 -8.03 -30.10
C GLY A 114 10.50 -8.17 -31.51
N PRO A 115 10.86 -7.30 -32.46
CA PRO A 115 10.44 -7.45 -33.83
C PRO A 115 10.93 -8.83 -34.29
N GLY A 116 10.01 -9.78 -34.41
CA GLY A 116 10.29 -11.05 -35.06
C GLY A 116 10.71 -10.69 -36.47
N GLY A 117 11.98 -10.92 -36.78
CA GLY A 117 12.50 -10.79 -38.13
C GLY A 117 11.70 -11.65 -39.10
N PRO A 118 11.76 -11.38 -40.40
CA PRO A 118 10.95 -12.07 -41.39
C PRO A 118 11.28 -13.57 -41.36
N GLY A 119 10.34 -14.39 -40.89
CA GLY A 119 10.44 -15.83 -40.97
C GLY A 119 10.38 -16.24 -42.44
N GLY A 120 11.48 -16.79 -42.93
CA GLY A 120 11.60 -17.42 -44.24
C GLY A 120 10.77 -18.71 -44.34
N PRO A 121 10.67 -19.28 -45.55
CA PRO A 121 9.50 -20.03 -45.98
C PRO A 121 9.40 -21.44 -45.40
N ASP A 122 8.14 -21.87 -45.30
CA ASP A 122 7.66 -23.19 -44.91
C ASP A 122 8.40 -24.33 -45.61
N GLY A 123 8.91 -25.27 -44.82
CA GLY A 123 9.58 -26.48 -45.28
C GLY A 123 9.06 -27.71 -44.54
N ASN A 124 8.19 -28.45 -45.21
CA ASN A 124 7.61 -29.73 -44.81
C ASN A 124 8.68 -30.83 -44.77
N GLY A 125 8.68 -31.68 -43.73
CA GLY A 125 9.57 -32.84 -43.58
C GLY A 125 9.35 -33.58 -42.27
#